data_AF-A0A930YT00-F1
#
_entry.id   AF-A0A930YT00-F1
#
_cell.length_a   1.000
_cell.length_b   1.000
_cell.length_c   1.000
_cell.angle_alpha   90.00
_cell.angle_beta   90.00
_cell.angle_gamma   90.00
#
_symmetry.space_group_name_H-M   'P 1'
#
loop_
_entity.id
_entity.type
_entity.pdbx_description
1 polymer ?
#
loop_
_entity_poly.entity_id
_entity_poly.type
_entity_poly.pdbx_seq_one_letter_code
_entity_poly.pdbx_strand_id
1 'polypeptide(L)'
;MNDVSVEEKAPSARAELKVILDHFGAYKKDFVMSGLCVFAESLLELVIPVLMAQIVDQGILQGNLQTVFVNGTVMVVFALLAMFAGIGYARYSAKAAMGLGAQLRQDEYRRMEEFAFANLDKYDSSSLVTRLTSDVTIIQNAFAMGTRPFMRGPIMLVMGLVMAFIMSPELAVVYFAVLPFLAIALFFIVKRVGPLYRVMQGAM
;
A
#
# COMPACT_ATOMS: atom_id res chain seq x y z
N MET A 1 -4.64 -48.80 8.47
CA MET A 1 -5.67 -48.06 7.72
C MET A 1 -6.35 -47.09 8.69
N ASN A 2 -5.60 -46.10 9.14
CA ASN A 2 -6.00 -44.95 9.95
C ASN A 2 -4.67 -44.27 10.24
N ASP A 3 -4.46 -43.08 9.68
CA ASP A 3 -3.80 -42.02 10.43
C ASP A 3 -3.75 -40.73 9.62
N VAL A 4 -4.47 -39.76 10.18
CA VAL A 4 -4.15 -38.34 10.18
C VAL A 4 -4.09 -37.66 8.80
N SER A 5 -5.29 -37.34 8.30
CA SER A 5 -5.53 -35.99 7.78
C SER A 5 -5.08 -34.98 8.83
N VAL A 6 -3.78 -34.65 8.83
CA VAL A 6 -3.27 -33.46 9.49
C VAL A 6 -3.89 -32.33 8.72
N GLU A 7 -5.02 -31.86 9.23
CA GLU A 7 -5.58 -30.55 8.93
C GLU A 7 -4.46 -29.55 9.27
N GLU A 8 -3.62 -29.29 8.27
CA GLU A 8 -2.53 -28.31 8.30
C GLU A 8 -3.20 -26.98 8.57
N LYS A 9 -3.31 -26.67 9.86
CA LYS A 9 -3.95 -25.47 10.38
C LYS A 9 -3.14 -24.32 9.84
N ALA A 10 -3.60 -23.75 8.71
CA ALA A 10 -2.96 -22.63 8.04
C ALA A 10 -2.49 -21.65 9.12
N PRO A 11 -1.19 -21.30 9.17
CA PRO A 11 -0.69 -20.40 10.20
C PRO A 11 -1.59 -19.18 10.21
N SER A 12 -2.09 -18.81 11.39
CA SER A 12 -2.91 -17.62 11.55
C SER A 12 -2.21 -16.46 10.83
N ALA A 13 -2.86 -15.84 9.85
CA ALA A 13 -2.27 -14.71 9.10
C ALA A 13 -1.69 -13.63 10.02
N ARG A 14 -2.18 -13.54 11.26
CA ARG A 14 -1.65 -12.66 12.31
C ARG A 14 -0.27 -13.09 12.84
N ALA A 15 0.02 -14.38 12.93
CA ALA A 15 1.31 -14.92 13.34
C ALA A 15 2.37 -14.72 12.26
N GLU A 16 2.03 -14.93 10.99
CA GLU A 16 2.91 -14.63 9.85
C GLU A 16 3.21 -13.14 9.75
N LEU A 17 2.17 -12.29 9.90
CA LEU A 17 2.36 -10.84 9.97
C LEU A 17 3.30 -10.44 11.11
N LYS A 18 3.20 -11.11 12.27
CA LYS A 18 4.00 -10.83 13.47
C LYS A 18 5.47 -11.20 13.28
N VAL A 19 5.75 -12.31 12.60
CA VAL A 19 7.11 -12.73 12.22
C VAL A 19 7.72 -11.73 11.24
N ILE A 20 6.96 -11.27 10.25
CA ILE A 20 7.40 -10.23 9.31
C ILE A 20 7.60 -8.87 10.01
N LEU A 21 6.73 -8.53 10.97
CA LEU A 21 6.80 -7.32 11.80
C LEU A 21 7.98 -7.31 12.79
N ASP A 22 8.41 -8.47 13.27
CA ASP A 22 9.61 -8.61 14.10
C ASP A 22 10.90 -8.44 13.27
N HIS A 23 10.95 -9.00 12.04
CA HIS A 23 12.06 -8.73 11.09
C HIS A 23 12.06 -7.26 10.61
N PHE A 24 10.93 -6.56 10.74
CA PHE A 24 10.82 -5.12 10.50
C PHE A 24 11.58 -4.25 11.50
N GLY A 25 11.99 -4.79 12.65
CA GLY A 25 12.56 -4.05 13.79
C GLY A 25 13.66 -3.04 13.45
N ALA A 26 14.50 -3.34 12.45
CA ALA A 26 15.59 -2.45 12.02
C ALA A 26 15.14 -1.32 11.05
N TYR A 27 14.11 -1.56 10.23
CA TYR A 27 13.65 -0.64 9.16
C TYR A 27 12.35 0.12 9.49
N LYS A 28 11.83 -0.02 10.74
CA LYS A 28 10.69 0.77 11.25
C LYS A 28 10.86 2.28 11.04
N LYS A 29 12.10 2.79 11.10
CA LYS A 29 12.40 4.21 10.87
C LYS A 29 12.11 4.63 9.43
N ASP A 30 12.57 3.88 8.43
CA ASP A 30 12.35 4.18 7.02
C ASP A 30 10.87 4.03 6.63
N PHE A 31 10.17 3.07 7.22
CA PHE A 31 8.73 2.91 7.03
C PHE A 31 7.93 4.08 7.59
N VAL A 32 8.23 4.54 8.80
CA VAL A 32 7.60 5.73 9.39
C VAL A 32 7.92 6.98 8.57
N MET A 33 9.18 7.14 8.12
CA MET A 33 9.58 8.24 7.23
C MET A 33 8.78 8.22 5.92
N SER A 34 8.61 7.03 5.32
CA SER A 34 7.84 6.84 4.09
C SER A 34 6.36 7.19 4.31
N GLY A 35 5.79 6.82 5.47
CA GLY A 35 4.43 7.16 5.85
C GLY A 35 4.18 8.65 6.02
N LEU A 36 5.10 9.34 6.69
CA LEU A 36 5.06 10.79 6.82
C LEU A 36 5.17 11.49 5.45
N CYS A 37 6.03 10.99 4.55
CA CYS A 37 6.09 11.51 3.18
C CYS A 37 4.78 11.31 2.42
N VAL A 38 4.14 10.14 2.49
CA VAL A 38 2.83 9.91 1.83
C VAL A 38 1.72 10.76 2.43
N PHE A 39 1.76 10.96 3.74
CA PHE A 39 0.81 11.84 4.42
C PHE A 39 0.95 13.28 3.94
N ALA A 40 2.18 13.80 3.87
CA ALA A 40 2.45 15.13 3.32
C ALA A 40 2.09 15.22 1.82
N GLU A 41 2.43 14.22 1.01
CA GLU A 41 2.04 14.14 -0.42
C GLU A 41 0.51 14.21 -0.58
N SER A 42 -0.22 13.39 0.18
CA SER A 42 -1.69 13.33 0.10
C SER A 42 -2.34 14.64 0.54
N LEU A 43 -1.77 15.32 1.54
CA LEU A 43 -2.23 16.64 1.97
C LEU A 43 -2.09 17.68 0.86
N LEU A 44 -0.93 17.74 0.23
CA LEU A 44 -0.64 18.69 -0.84
C LEU A 44 -1.52 18.43 -2.07
N GLU A 45 -1.74 17.16 -2.42
CA GLU A 45 -2.66 16.78 -3.49
C GLU A 45 -4.10 17.21 -3.20
N LEU A 46 -4.55 17.12 -1.94
CA LEU A 46 -5.91 17.49 -1.56
C LEU A 46 -6.17 19.00 -1.63
N VAL A 47 -5.13 19.83 -1.53
CA VAL A 47 -5.23 21.29 -1.68
C VAL A 47 -5.50 21.69 -3.13
N ILE A 48 -5.07 20.90 -4.11
CA ILE A 48 -5.26 21.17 -5.54
C ILE A 48 -6.75 21.38 -5.93
N PRO A 49 -7.69 20.47 -5.61
CA PRO A 49 -9.10 20.67 -5.94
C PRO A 49 -9.73 21.88 -5.22
N VAL A 50 -9.22 22.26 -4.04
CA VAL A 50 -9.67 23.47 -3.32
C VAL A 50 -9.25 24.73 -4.05
N LEU A 51 -7.98 24.79 -4.47
CA LEU A 51 -7.47 25.90 -5.28
C LEU A 51 -8.18 25.97 -6.62
N MET A 52 -8.50 24.82 -7.22
CA MET A 52 -9.29 24.74 -8.44
C MET A 52 -10.70 25.33 -8.26
N ALA A 53 -11.40 24.97 -7.19
CA ALA A 53 -12.70 25.55 -6.87
C ALA A 53 -12.61 27.08 -6.69
N GLN A 54 -11.59 27.58 -5.97
CA GLN A 54 -11.37 29.02 -5.82
C GLN A 54 -11.05 29.74 -7.14
N ILE A 55 -10.32 29.11 -8.06
CA ILE A 55 -10.07 29.67 -9.40
C ILE A 55 -11.38 29.83 -10.16
N VAL A 56 -12.28 28.84 -10.08
CA VAL A 56 -13.59 28.90 -10.75
C VAL A 56 -14.48 29.96 -10.10
N ASP A 57 -14.66 29.89 -8.78
CA ASP A 57 -15.61 30.70 -8.02
C ASP A 57 -15.21 32.18 -7.88
N GLN A 58 -13.92 32.45 -7.67
CA GLN A 58 -13.41 33.80 -7.39
C GLN A 58 -12.59 34.39 -8.55
N GLY A 59 -12.07 33.54 -9.44
CA GLY A 59 -11.33 33.98 -10.61
C GLY A 59 -12.25 34.15 -11.82
N ILE A 60 -12.72 33.03 -12.36
CA ILE A 60 -13.46 32.99 -13.63
C ILE A 60 -14.83 33.65 -13.50
N LEU A 61 -15.60 33.29 -12.47
CA LEU A 61 -16.95 33.84 -12.24
C LEU A 61 -16.95 35.35 -11.95
N GLN A 62 -15.88 35.89 -11.37
CA GLN A 62 -15.74 37.33 -11.08
C GLN A 62 -14.94 38.09 -12.16
N GLY A 63 -14.44 37.41 -13.20
CA GLY A 63 -13.62 38.00 -14.26
C GLY A 63 -12.23 38.48 -13.82
N ASN A 64 -11.75 38.06 -12.64
CA ASN A 64 -10.46 38.51 -12.10
C ASN A 64 -9.34 37.54 -12.51
N LEU A 65 -8.71 37.83 -13.66
CA LEU A 65 -7.59 37.06 -14.19
C LEU A 65 -6.35 37.08 -13.28
N GLN A 66 -6.16 38.12 -12.48
CA GLN A 66 -5.03 38.19 -11.55
C GLN A 66 -5.13 37.11 -10.47
N THR A 67 -6.33 36.89 -9.91
CA THR A 67 -6.59 35.79 -8.96
C THR A 67 -6.37 34.42 -9.61
N VAL A 68 -6.73 34.26 -10.88
CA VAL A 68 -6.49 33.02 -11.63
C VAL A 68 -4.98 32.75 -11.78
N PHE A 69 -4.18 33.75 -12.17
CA PHE A 69 -2.73 33.58 -12.32
C PHE A 69 -2.01 33.34 -10.98
N VAL A 70 -2.42 34.03 -9.90
CA VAL A 70 -1.85 33.84 -8.57
C VAL A 70 -2.18 32.44 -8.05
N ASN A 71 -3.45 32.05 -8.04
CA ASN A 71 -3.88 30.73 -7.55
C ASN A 71 -3.34 29.59 -8.44
N GLY A 72 -3.25 29.81 -9.75
CA GLY A 72 -2.62 28.86 -10.68
C GLY A 72 -1.13 28.67 -10.40
N THR A 73 -0.40 29.75 -10.13
CA THR A 73 1.03 29.65 -9.76
C THR A 73 1.21 28.93 -8.43
N VAL A 74 0.37 29.24 -7.44
CA VAL A 74 0.35 28.53 -6.15
C VAL A 74 0.08 27.03 -6.36
N MET A 75 -0.90 26.68 -7.20
CA MET A 75 -1.21 25.29 -7.52
C MET A 75 -0.01 24.54 -8.12
N VAL A 76 0.78 25.19 -9.00
CA VAL A 76 2.01 24.61 -9.54
C VAL A 76 3.06 24.39 -8.45
N VAL A 77 3.24 25.34 -7.53
CA VAL A 77 4.16 25.18 -6.39
C VAL A 77 3.75 23.99 -5.51
N PHE A 78 2.47 23.87 -5.18
CA PHE A 78 1.94 22.74 -4.41
C PHE A 78 2.13 21.40 -5.15
N ALA A 79 1.90 21.37 -6.47
CA ALA A 79 2.13 20.18 -7.28
C ALA A 79 3.60 19.76 -7.30
N LEU A 80 4.53 20.72 -7.41
CA LEU A 80 5.97 20.46 -7.33
C LEU A 80 6.37 19.93 -5.95
N LEU A 81 5.86 20.52 -4.87
CA LEU A 81 6.10 20.04 -3.50
C LEU A 81 5.56 18.62 -3.30
N ALA A 82 4.35 18.33 -3.82
CA ALA A 82 3.77 16.98 -3.80
C ALA A 82 4.65 15.99 -4.58
N MET A 83 5.18 16.40 -5.74
CA MET A 83 6.11 15.59 -6.52
C MET A 83 7.39 15.26 -5.75
N PHE A 84 8.00 16.25 -5.07
CA PHE A 84 9.17 16.01 -4.22
C PHE A 84 8.86 15.08 -3.04
N ALA A 85 7.71 15.26 -2.39
CA ALA A 85 7.26 14.38 -1.32
C ALA A 85 7.04 12.94 -1.81
N GLY A 86 6.45 12.77 -3.01
CA GLY A 86 6.24 11.47 -3.65
C GLY A 86 7.54 10.78 -4.06
N ILE A 87 8.53 11.53 -4.55
CA ILE A 87 9.88 10.99 -4.81
C ILE A 87 10.55 10.58 -3.49
N GLY A 88 10.39 11.38 -2.44
CA GLY A 88 10.84 11.05 -1.08
C GLY A 88 10.25 9.72 -0.61
N TYR A 89 8.92 9.58 -0.69
CA TYR A 89 8.23 8.33 -0.41
C TYR A 89 8.79 7.16 -1.22
N ALA A 90 8.92 7.31 -2.54
CA ALA A 90 9.42 6.24 -3.41
C ALA A 90 10.82 5.77 -2.98
N ARG A 91 11.70 6.69 -2.60
CA ARG A 91 13.05 6.34 -2.11
C ARG A 91 13.03 5.66 -0.75
N TYR A 92 12.29 6.17 0.23
CA TYR A 92 12.24 5.57 1.57
C TYR A 92 11.52 4.21 1.56
N SER A 93 10.43 4.09 0.80
CA SER A 93 9.68 2.84 0.64
C SER A 93 10.52 1.78 -0.08
N ALA A 94 11.24 2.14 -1.15
CA ALA A 94 12.15 1.22 -1.83
C ALA A 94 13.32 0.78 -0.93
N LYS A 95 13.91 1.72 -0.16
CA LYS A 95 14.96 1.38 0.81
C LYS A 95 14.46 0.44 1.90
N ALA A 96 13.28 0.69 2.46
CA ALA A 96 12.67 -0.18 3.46
C ALA A 96 12.41 -1.59 2.88
N ALA A 97 11.79 -1.68 1.70
CA ALA A 97 11.47 -2.96 1.05
C ALA A 97 12.74 -3.76 0.70
N MET A 98 13.77 -3.11 0.14
CA MET A 98 15.04 -3.74 -0.20
C MET A 98 15.82 -4.16 1.06
N GLY A 99 15.81 -3.33 2.10
CA GLY A 99 16.48 -3.62 3.38
C GLY A 99 15.89 -4.82 4.11
N LEU A 100 14.57 -4.92 4.15
CA LEU A 100 13.85 -6.10 4.67
C LEU A 100 14.19 -7.35 3.86
N GLY A 101 14.18 -7.20 2.54
CA GLY A 101 14.53 -8.25 1.61
C GLY A 101 15.94 -8.82 1.80
N ALA A 102 16.91 -7.95 2.10
CA ALA A 102 18.28 -8.33 2.37
C ALA A 102 18.44 -9.08 3.70
N GLN A 103 17.75 -8.64 4.77
CA GLN A 103 17.76 -9.33 6.07
C GLN A 103 17.14 -10.72 5.97
N LEU A 104 15.96 -10.81 5.34
CA LEU A 104 15.29 -12.10 5.14
C LEU A 104 16.20 -13.07 4.37
N ARG A 105 16.87 -12.59 3.32
CA ARG A 105 17.80 -13.43 2.55
C ARG A 105 19.00 -13.88 3.38
N GLN A 106 19.56 -13.02 4.26
CA GLN A 106 20.65 -13.40 5.17
C GLN A 106 20.23 -14.44 6.22
N ASP A 107 19.05 -14.30 6.80
CA ASP A 107 18.54 -15.24 7.81
C ASP A 107 18.22 -16.61 7.20
N GLU A 108 17.68 -16.63 5.98
CA GLU A 108 17.49 -17.86 5.20
C GLU A 108 18.82 -18.54 4.87
N TYR A 109 19.84 -17.79 4.43
CA TYR A 109 21.18 -18.33 4.20
C TYR A 109 21.80 -18.92 5.47
N ARG A 110 21.64 -18.25 6.61
CA ARG A 110 22.14 -18.76 7.90
C ARG A 110 21.42 -20.05 8.32
N ARG A 111 20.09 -20.14 8.12
CA ARG A 111 19.34 -21.38 8.35
C ARG A 111 19.81 -22.50 7.43
N MET A 112 20.08 -22.22 6.16
CA MET A 112 20.62 -23.22 5.24
C MET A 112 22.00 -23.72 5.64
N GLU A 113 22.89 -22.86 6.13
CA GLU A 113 24.20 -23.26 6.63
C GLU A 113 24.10 -24.10 7.93
N GLU A 114 23.14 -23.80 8.80
CA GLU A 114 22.84 -24.61 10.00
C GLU A 114 22.11 -25.93 9.69
N PHE A 115 21.50 -26.07 8.50
CA PHE A 115 20.95 -27.32 7.96
C PHE A 115 22.08 -28.26 7.48
N ALA A 116 22.97 -28.59 8.40
CA ALA A 116 24.09 -29.48 8.19
C ALA A 116 23.64 -30.96 8.22
N PHE A 117 23.68 -31.59 7.04
CA PHE A 117 24.01 -33.00 6.75
C PHE A 117 23.01 -34.16 6.95
N ALA A 118 21.83 -34.00 7.57
CA ALA A 118 20.95 -35.18 7.79
C ALA A 118 19.77 -35.35 6.80
N ASN A 119 19.40 -34.32 6.01
CA ASN A 119 18.13 -34.32 5.25
C ASN A 119 18.26 -33.87 3.77
N LEU A 120 19.46 -33.85 3.20
CA LEU A 120 19.70 -33.46 1.80
C LEU A 120 19.07 -34.40 0.75
N ASP A 121 18.55 -35.55 1.16
CA ASP A 121 17.97 -36.58 0.28
C ASP A 121 16.44 -36.45 0.08
N LYS A 122 15.77 -35.48 0.72
CA LYS A 122 14.30 -35.37 0.72
C LYS A 122 13.72 -34.17 -0.04
N TYR A 123 14.55 -33.23 -0.50
CA TYR A 123 14.11 -32.03 -1.22
C TYR A 123 15.06 -31.71 -2.37
N ASP A 124 14.54 -31.74 -3.61
CA ASP A 124 15.27 -31.33 -4.82
C ASP A 124 15.86 -29.93 -4.65
N SER A 125 17.19 -29.83 -4.74
CA SER A 125 17.95 -28.60 -4.49
C SER A 125 17.54 -27.42 -5.40
N SER A 126 16.91 -27.70 -6.54
CA SER A 126 16.40 -26.69 -7.49
C SER A 126 15.17 -25.92 -6.97
N SER A 127 14.30 -26.57 -6.20
CA SER A 127 13.10 -25.95 -5.62
C SER A 127 13.46 -24.99 -4.48
N LEU A 128 14.49 -25.34 -3.68
CA LEU A 128 14.97 -24.49 -2.59
C LEU A 128 15.50 -23.15 -3.11
N VAL A 129 16.39 -23.17 -4.12
CA VAL A 129 16.96 -21.95 -4.73
C VAL A 129 15.87 -21.08 -5.35
N THR A 130 14.88 -21.69 -6.00
CA THR A 130 13.77 -20.95 -6.61
C THR A 130 12.91 -20.25 -5.55
N ARG A 131 12.60 -20.91 -4.42
CA ARG A 131 11.87 -20.29 -3.30
C ARG A 131 12.66 -19.15 -2.66
N LEU A 132 13.97 -19.32 -2.47
CA LEU A 132 14.85 -18.31 -1.87
C LEU A 132 15.03 -17.05 -2.70
N THR A 133 14.86 -17.16 -4.02
CA THR A 133 15.09 -16.03 -4.92
C THR A 133 13.78 -15.43 -5.40
N SER A 134 12.83 -16.26 -5.84
CA SER A 134 11.53 -15.84 -6.38
C SER A 134 10.60 -15.37 -5.26
N ASP A 135 10.42 -16.16 -4.20
CA ASP A 135 9.43 -15.83 -3.16
C ASP A 135 9.87 -14.60 -2.36
N VAL A 136 11.17 -14.48 -2.06
CA VAL A 136 11.74 -13.28 -1.43
C VAL A 136 11.51 -12.04 -2.30
N THR A 137 11.64 -12.14 -3.62
CA THR A 137 11.39 -11.01 -4.54
C THR A 137 9.90 -10.69 -4.64
N ILE A 138 9.02 -11.68 -4.63
CA ILE A 138 7.57 -11.48 -4.59
C ILE A 138 7.16 -10.76 -3.29
N ILE A 139 7.70 -11.18 -2.15
CA ILE A 139 7.45 -10.52 -0.85
C ILE A 139 7.97 -9.08 -0.87
N GLN A 140 9.21 -8.84 -1.33
CA GLN A 140 9.78 -7.50 -1.47
C GLN A 140 8.90 -6.58 -2.34
N ASN A 141 8.44 -7.08 -3.49
CA ASN A 141 7.57 -6.35 -4.40
C ASN A 141 6.17 -6.10 -3.81
N ALA A 142 5.60 -7.09 -3.11
CA ALA A 142 4.33 -6.95 -2.41
C ALA A 142 4.41 -5.87 -1.32
N PHE A 143 5.53 -5.78 -0.61
CA PHE A 143 5.78 -4.69 0.34
C PHE A 143 5.95 -3.34 -0.36
N ALA A 144 6.84 -3.23 -1.36
CA ALA A 144 7.10 -1.97 -2.06
C ALA A 144 5.83 -1.39 -2.72
N MET A 145 5.06 -2.23 -3.39
CA MET A 145 3.85 -1.81 -4.10
C MET A 145 2.62 -1.76 -3.19
N GLY A 146 2.49 -2.66 -2.22
CA GLY A 146 1.33 -2.76 -1.34
C GLY A 146 1.30 -1.72 -0.23
N THR A 147 2.46 -1.26 0.24
CA THR A 147 2.55 -0.22 1.28
C THR A 147 1.92 1.09 0.82
N ARG A 148 2.08 1.46 -0.45
CA ARG A 148 1.55 2.72 -0.99
C ARG A 148 0.02 2.84 -0.89
N PRO A 149 -0.77 1.95 -1.49
CA PRO A 149 -2.23 2.01 -1.38
C PRO A 149 -2.71 1.75 0.06
N PHE A 150 -2.00 0.94 0.84
CA PHE A 150 -2.34 0.70 2.25
C PHE A 150 -2.25 1.97 3.11
N MET A 151 -1.25 2.82 2.89
CA MET A 151 -1.11 4.09 3.60
C MET A 151 -1.98 5.18 2.99
N ARG A 152 -1.95 5.34 1.65
CA ARG A 152 -2.66 6.41 0.95
C ARG A 152 -4.18 6.23 1.00
N GLY A 153 -4.69 5.01 0.92
CA GLY A 153 -6.13 4.71 0.96
C GLY A 153 -6.87 5.28 2.17
N PRO A 154 -6.51 4.92 3.42
CA PRO A 154 -7.17 5.45 4.61
C PRO A 154 -6.94 6.95 4.78
N ILE A 155 -5.75 7.46 4.44
CA ILE A 155 -5.45 8.90 4.49
C ILE A 155 -6.37 9.66 3.53
N MET A 156 -6.45 9.24 2.26
CA MET A 156 -7.34 9.82 1.26
C MET A 156 -8.81 9.73 1.67
N LEU A 157 -9.24 8.61 2.25
CA LEU A 157 -10.63 8.44 2.69
C LEU A 157 -10.99 9.43 3.80
N VAL A 158 -10.16 9.54 4.83
CA VAL A 158 -10.42 10.46 5.96
C VAL A 158 -10.33 11.91 5.49
N MET A 159 -9.26 12.26 4.76
CA MET A 159 -9.03 13.61 4.28
C MET A 159 -10.09 14.05 3.27
N GLY A 160 -10.46 13.18 2.33
CA GLY A 160 -11.51 13.44 1.35
C GLY A 160 -12.87 13.64 2.01
N LEU A 161 -13.18 12.86 3.05
CA LEU A 161 -14.42 13.05 3.83
C LEU A 161 -14.44 14.40 4.54
N VAL A 162 -13.34 14.77 5.20
CA VAL A 162 -13.20 16.08 5.87
C VAL A 162 -13.35 17.22 4.85
N MET A 163 -12.70 17.10 3.69
CA MET A 163 -12.77 18.11 2.62
C MET A 163 -14.19 18.25 2.05
N ALA A 164 -14.90 17.14 1.87
CA ALA A 164 -16.28 17.14 1.42
C ALA A 164 -17.19 17.89 2.41
N PHE A 165 -17.01 17.68 3.72
CA PHE A 165 -17.71 18.45 4.75
C PHE A 165 -17.39 19.95 4.72
N ILE A 166 -16.14 20.32 4.44
CA ILE A 166 -15.72 21.73 4.38
C ILE A 166 -16.31 22.44 3.16
N MET A 167 -16.36 21.78 1.99
CA MET A 167 -16.89 22.40 0.77
C MET A 167 -18.40 22.60 0.82
N SER A 168 -19.17 21.55 1.13
CA SER A 168 -20.61 21.72 1.34
C SER A 168 -21.23 20.56 2.14
N PRO A 169 -22.02 20.86 3.19
CA PRO A 169 -22.69 19.84 3.98
C PRO A 169 -23.73 19.05 3.18
N GLU A 170 -24.33 19.65 2.14
CA GLU A 170 -25.29 18.95 1.27
C GLU A 170 -24.62 17.86 0.41
N LEU A 171 -23.45 18.14 -0.18
CA LEU A 171 -22.71 17.13 -0.94
C LEU A 171 -22.13 16.05 -0.02
N ALA A 172 -21.77 16.39 1.22
CA ALA A 172 -21.27 15.44 2.20
C ALA A 172 -22.31 14.35 2.56
N VAL A 173 -23.59 14.72 2.69
CA VAL A 173 -24.68 13.75 2.94
C VAL A 173 -24.84 12.77 1.79
N VAL A 174 -24.77 13.25 0.53
CA VAL A 174 -24.80 12.39 -0.65
C VAL A 174 -23.60 11.44 -0.65
N TYR A 175 -22.41 11.94 -0.33
CA TYR A 175 -21.19 11.12 -0.21
C TYR A 175 -21.34 10.01 0.84
N PHE A 176 -21.94 10.34 1.99
CA PHE A 176 -22.20 9.39 3.07
C PHE A 176 -23.21 8.31 2.69
N ALA A 177 -24.18 8.62 1.83
CA ALA A 177 -25.14 7.63 1.30
C ALA A 177 -24.50 6.72 0.24
N VAL A 178 -23.60 7.24 -0.59
CA VAL A 178 -22.94 6.49 -1.67
C VAL A 178 -21.85 5.55 -1.15
N LEU A 179 -21.09 5.97 -0.13
CA LEU A 179 -20.02 5.16 0.50
C LEU A 179 -20.45 3.73 0.90
N PRO A 180 -21.54 3.52 1.67
CA PRO A 180 -21.98 2.19 2.05
C PRO A 180 -22.49 1.38 0.86
N PHE A 181 -23.14 2.02 -0.11
CA PHE A 181 -23.55 1.34 -1.35
C PHE A 181 -22.33 0.79 -2.12
N LEU A 182 -21.28 1.61 -2.28
CA LEU A 182 -20.02 1.21 -2.91
C LEU A 182 -19.33 0.09 -2.13
N ALA A 183 -19.30 0.17 -0.80
CA ALA A 183 -18.71 -0.85 0.07
C ALA A 183 -19.43 -2.19 -0.06
N ILE A 184 -20.76 -2.18 -0.10
CA ILE A 184 -21.58 -3.38 -0.31
C ILE A 184 -21.30 -3.97 -1.70
N ALA A 185 -21.29 -3.14 -2.75
CA ALA A 185 -20.99 -3.59 -4.10
C ALA A 185 -19.60 -4.25 -4.20
N LEU A 186 -18.57 -3.61 -3.61
CA LEU A 186 -17.22 -4.18 -3.52
C LEU A 186 -17.19 -5.50 -2.74
N PHE A 187 -17.91 -5.59 -1.62
CA PHE A 187 -18.00 -6.82 -0.85
C PHE A 187 -18.57 -7.98 -1.67
N PHE A 188 -19.62 -7.73 -2.46
CA PHE A 188 -20.19 -8.75 -3.36
C PHE A 188 -19.23 -9.15 -4.48
N ILE A 189 -18.50 -8.19 -5.06
CA ILE A 189 -17.48 -8.46 -6.08
C ILE A 189 -16.39 -9.35 -5.49
N VAL A 190 -15.78 -8.97 -4.37
CA VAL A 190 -14.69 -9.74 -3.74
C VAL A 190 -15.16 -11.15 -3.36
N LYS A 191 -16.37 -11.28 -2.82
CA LYS A 191 -16.95 -12.59 -2.46
C LYS A 191 -17.16 -13.50 -3.67
N ARG A 192 -17.48 -12.95 -4.84
CA ARG A 192 -17.65 -13.73 -6.08
C ARG A 192 -16.33 -13.97 -6.83
N VAL A 193 -15.40 -13.02 -6.80
CA VAL A 193 -14.13 -13.10 -7.53
C VAL A 193 -13.11 -13.99 -6.82
N GLY A 194 -13.08 -13.99 -5.48
CA GLY A 194 -12.22 -14.86 -4.67
C GLY A 194 -12.28 -16.36 -5.04
N PRO A 195 -13.47 -16.99 -5.12
CA PRO A 195 -13.57 -18.39 -5.56
C PRO A 195 -13.21 -18.58 -7.04
N LEU A 196 -13.49 -17.62 -7.92
CA LEU A 196 -13.14 -17.70 -9.34
C LEU A 196 -11.62 -17.74 -9.56
N TYR A 197 -10.86 -16.94 -8.80
CA TYR A 197 -9.39 -16.97 -8.86
C TYR A 197 -8.81 -18.32 -8.41
N ARG A 198 -9.40 -18.96 -7.39
CA ARG A 198 -9.01 -20.33 -6.97
C ARG A 198 -9.25 -21.36 -8.07
N VAL A 199 -10.35 -21.23 -8.82
CA VAL A 199 -10.65 -22.13 -9.94
C VAL A 199 -9.64 -21.95 -11.08
N MET A 200 -9.26 -20.71 -11.41
CA MET A 200 -8.22 -20.46 -12.43
C MET A 200 -6.83 -20.93 -11.99
N GLN A 201 -6.48 -20.82 -10.71
CA GLN A 201 -5.19 -21.30 -10.18
C GLN A 201 -5.09 -22.83 -10.08
N GLY A 202 -6.22 -23.54 -10.00
CA GLY A 202 -6.24 -25.01 -10.04
C GLY A 202 -6.33 -25.60 -11.46
N ALA A 203 -6.56 -24.76 -12.46
CA ALA A 203 -6.62 -25.16 -13.87
C ALA A 203 -5.30 -24.91 -14.64
N MET A 204 -4.31 -24.31 -13.97
CA MET A 204 -2.97 -24.03 -14.48
C MET A 204 -1.96 -24.94 -13.78
#